data_AF-A0AA95MIW7-F1
#
_entry.id   AF-A0AA95MIW7-F1
#
_cell.length_a   1.000
_cell.length_b   1.000
_cell.length_c   1.000
_cell.angle_alpha   90.00
_cell.angle_beta   90.00
_cell.angle_gamma   90.00
#
_symmetry.space_group_name_H-M   'P 1'
#
loop_
_entity.id
_entity.type
_entity.pdbx_description
1 polymer ?
#
loop_
_entity_poly.entity_id
_entity_poly.type
_entity_poly.pdbx_seq_one_letter_code
_entity_poly.pdbx_strand_id
1 'polypeptide(L)'
;MSLETLIATVSTDLGIDKSDTTRLLFNMVETVGRQKFTLRTFEGVFSPLQIDFFIKRTTDFNFLDVQIHYECFTYNDDSIASDIKDNCRFCREPIEGSLKHEIEYLYVLKDIFINEIRNMMKNVLQEHYLVWDYKKNLDMLKKEKDLLIPFIGAGLSMPFGLPNWGGLLELLSEENLPKLHQKEAYKEIMELGDYLEALDYLRKVSPYISTEEQIQEEISGIIEKEKNLNILDENHNYFDLLKLNSNFYITTNYDLCISDFLSREHEYTVPLTIKEVQNPKKLMQGQNQVIHLHGHVKKLETMIASKKSYQDLYKDEKFHLLLASIIGNRPLLFIGFSFSDEFFQDLYRKLNATLKTYHYIVLINPELKDVKKFIEDNIKVIGLNVKINDKGKTDYKDYVIALRSLINYLIDDN
;
A
#
# COMPACT_ATOMS: atom_id res chain seq x y z
N MET A 1 25.60 2.44 24.63
CA MET A 1 25.25 3.83 24.25
C MET A 1 23.95 3.79 23.46
N SER A 2 23.15 4.86 23.44
CA SER A 2 21.82 4.82 22.80
C SER A 2 21.89 4.97 21.28
N LEU A 3 20.91 4.40 20.57
CA LEU A 3 20.74 4.60 19.13
C LEU A 3 20.55 6.08 18.74
N GLU A 4 19.84 6.86 19.55
CA GLU A 4 19.62 8.29 19.30
C GLU A 4 20.94 9.07 19.25
N THR A 5 21.89 8.72 20.12
CA THR A 5 23.22 9.32 20.15
C THR A 5 24.03 8.93 18.92
N LEU A 6 23.92 7.68 18.45
CA LEU A 6 24.53 7.25 17.20
C LEU A 6 24.00 8.08 16.03
N ILE A 7 22.68 8.21 15.90
CA ILE A 7 22.05 8.98 14.81
C ILE A 7 22.46 10.45 14.86
N ALA A 8 22.48 11.08 16.03
CA ALA A 8 22.93 12.46 16.17
C ALA A 8 24.41 12.63 15.75
N THR A 9 25.25 11.66 16.07
CA THR A 9 26.67 11.67 15.70
C THR A 9 26.84 11.52 14.19
N VAL A 10 26.21 10.51 13.58
CA VAL A 10 26.28 10.26 12.13
C VAL A 10 25.66 11.43 11.33
N SER A 11 24.56 11.99 11.81
CA SER A 11 23.92 13.20 11.25
C SER A 11 24.90 14.38 11.21
N THR A 12 25.64 14.60 12.30
CA THR A 12 26.65 15.66 12.39
C THR A 12 27.84 15.39 11.46
N ASP A 13 28.33 14.14 11.45
CA ASP A 13 29.48 13.72 10.64
C ASP A 13 29.19 13.86 9.12
N LEU A 14 27.96 13.55 8.69
CA LEU A 14 27.54 13.61 7.29
C LEU A 14 26.92 14.95 6.87
N GLY A 15 26.57 15.82 7.83
CA GLY A 15 25.91 17.10 7.55
C GLY A 15 24.48 16.96 6.99
N ILE A 16 23.79 15.87 7.33
CA ILE A 16 22.40 15.60 6.92
C ILE A 16 21.49 15.58 8.15
N ASP A 17 20.18 15.79 7.99
CA ASP A 17 19.27 15.80 9.14
C ASP A 17 19.07 14.39 9.76
N LYS A 18 18.43 14.35 10.94
CA LYS A 18 18.23 13.11 11.69
C LYS A 18 17.29 12.12 11.00
N SER A 19 16.28 12.59 10.27
CA SER A 19 15.35 11.73 9.54
C SER A 19 16.07 11.07 8.36
N ASP A 20 16.83 11.84 7.60
CA ASP A 20 17.65 11.34 6.49
C ASP A 20 18.76 10.40 6.98
N THR A 21 19.35 10.69 8.14
CA THR A 21 20.30 9.78 8.80
C THR A 21 19.64 8.46 9.19
N THR A 22 18.42 8.52 9.77
CA THR A 22 17.68 7.31 10.15
C THR A 22 17.37 6.46 8.92
N ARG A 23 16.96 7.09 7.82
CA ARG A 23 16.72 6.43 6.53
C ARG A 23 17.99 5.78 5.97
N LEU A 24 19.12 6.49 6.01
CA LEU A 24 20.41 5.95 5.56
C LEU A 24 20.80 4.71 6.36
N LEU A 25 20.80 4.81 7.70
CA LEU A 25 21.14 3.68 8.57
C LEU A 25 20.18 2.51 8.38
N PHE A 26 18.88 2.78 8.25
CA PHE A 26 17.87 1.77 7.93
C PHE A 26 18.17 1.05 6.61
N ASN A 27 18.45 1.77 5.53
CA ASN A 27 18.76 1.15 4.23
C ASN A 27 20.02 0.29 4.29
N MET A 28 21.05 0.73 5.02
CA MET A 28 22.26 -0.06 5.24
C MET A 28 21.96 -1.33 6.06
N VAL A 29 21.12 -1.24 7.09
CA VAL A 29 20.65 -2.39 7.88
C VAL A 29 19.86 -3.37 7.01
N GLU A 30 18.94 -2.90 6.17
CA GLU A 30 18.14 -3.78 5.30
C GLU A 30 18.96 -4.43 4.18
N THR A 31 20.06 -3.81 3.74
CA THR A 31 20.96 -4.39 2.72
C THR A 31 21.65 -5.67 3.20
N VAL A 32 21.98 -5.76 4.50
CA VAL A 32 22.75 -6.89 5.07
C VAL A 32 21.92 -7.78 5.99
N GLY A 33 20.88 -7.22 6.63
CA GLY A 33 20.03 -7.91 7.59
C GLY A 33 20.82 -8.47 8.78
N ARG A 34 20.59 -9.76 9.07
CA ARG A 34 21.27 -10.52 10.15
C ARG A 34 22.47 -11.32 9.66
N GLN A 35 22.83 -11.19 8.39
CA GLN A 35 23.89 -11.99 7.78
C GLN A 35 25.25 -11.35 8.04
N LYS A 36 26.31 -12.17 7.98
CA LYS A 36 27.67 -11.65 7.94
C LYS A 36 27.89 -10.95 6.59
N PHE A 37 28.58 -9.83 6.58
CA PHE A 37 28.83 -9.07 5.36
C PHE A 37 30.26 -8.50 5.33
N THR A 38 30.71 -8.09 4.14
CA THR A 38 31.96 -7.37 3.93
C THR A 38 31.65 -5.97 3.39
N LEU A 39 32.64 -5.07 3.37
CA LEU A 39 32.40 -3.70 2.85
C LEU A 39 31.96 -3.70 1.38
N ARG A 40 32.35 -4.73 0.62
CA ARG A 40 31.95 -4.92 -0.79
C ARG A 40 30.44 -4.98 -0.96
N THR A 41 29.68 -5.41 0.05
CA THR A 41 28.21 -5.46 0.02
C THR A 41 27.58 -4.06 -0.10
N PHE A 42 28.28 -3.01 0.31
CA PHE A 42 27.80 -1.63 0.22
C PHE A 42 28.34 -0.85 -0.99
N GLU A 43 29.35 -1.38 -1.68
CA GLU A 43 29.98 -0.72 -2.82
C GLU A 43 28.97 -0.52 -3.97
N GLY A 44 28.95 0.68 -4.55
CA GLY A 44 28.01 1.04 -5.62
C GLY A 44 26.59 1.38 -5.17
N VAL A 45 26.23 1.09 -3.90
CA VAL A 45 24.94 1.46 -3.30
C VAL A 45 25.09 2.70 -2.40
N PHE A 46 26.16 2.76 -1.61
CA PHE A 46 26.44 3.86 -0.68
C PHE A 46 27.77 4.52 -1.00
N SER A 47 27.90 5.81 -0.66
CA SER A 47 29.17 6.52 -0.83
C SER A 47 30.22 5.99 0.16
N PRO A 48 31.53 6.04 -0.21
CA PRO A 48 32.60 5.60 0.70
C PRO A 48 32.56 6.29 2.07
N LEU A 49 32.17 7.58 2.10
CA LEU A 49 32.04 8.35 3.33
C LEU A 49 30.91 7.82 4.23
N GLN A 50 29.76 7.47 3.65
CA GLN A 50 28.66 6.86 4.40
C GLN A 50 29.05 5.51 4.96
N ILE A 51 29.75 4.68 4.18
CA ILE A 51 30.22 3.36 4.61
C ILE A 51 31.20 3.49 5.78
N ASP A 52 32.18 4.39 5.68
CA ASP A 52 33.17 4.62 6.73
C ASP A 52 32.51 5.06 8.04
N PHE A 53 31.62 6.06 8.00
CA PHE A 53 30.91 6.51 9.18
C PHE A 53 29.97 5.43 9.74
N PHE A 54 29.30 4.66 8.90
CA PHE A 54 28.46 3.55 9.35
C PHE A 54 29.28 2.53 10.14
N ILE A 55 30.36 2.00 9.56
CA ILE A 55 31.18 0.97 10.20
C ILE A 55 31.83 1.51 11.47
N LYS A 56 32.49 2.66 11.38
CA LYS A 56 33.18 3.28 12.52
C LYS A 56 32.23 3.54 13.67
N ARG A 57 31.11 4.24 13.41
CA ARG A 57 30.20 4.64 14.50
C ARG A 57 29.39 3.47 15.04
N THR A 58 28.95 2.53 14.22
CA THR A 58 28.26 1.33 14.75
C THR A 58 29.18 0.46 15.59
N THR A 59 30.48 0.40 15.25
CA THR A 59 31.50 -0.28 16.07
C THR A 59 31.75 0.47 17.38
N ASP A 60 31.98 1.79 17.33
CA ASP A 60 32.19 2.65 18.49
C ASP A 60 31.04 2.51 19.50
N PHE A 61 29.81 2.43 18.99
CA PHE A 61 28.59 2.31 19.79
C PHE A 61 28.25 0.86 20.22
N ASN A 62 29.09 -0.10 19.86
CA ASN A 62 28.98 -1.53 20.17
C ASN A 62 27.74 -2.21 19.55
N PHE A 63 27.32 -1.74 18.38
CA PHE A 63 26.20 -2.28 17.59
C PHE A 63 26.63 -3.21 16.44
N LEU A 64 27.93 -3.23 16.15
CA LEU A 64 28.54 -4.04 15.11
C LEU A 64 29.68 -4.87 15.71
N ASP A 65 29.65 -6.18 15.46
CA ASP A 65 30.77 -7.06 15.77
C ASP A 65 31.65 -7.22 14.53
N VAL A 66 32.97 -7.21 14.74
CA VAL A 66 33.98 -7.37 13.69
C VAL A 66 34.71 -8.69 13.92
N GLN A 67 34.82 -9.48 12.86
CA GLN A 67 35.58 -10.73 12.80
C GLN A 67 36.60 -10.63 11.67
N ILE A 68 37.77 -11.21 11.87
CA ILE A 68 38.85 -11.15 10.89
C ILE A 68 39.00 -12.53 10.29
N HIS A 69 38.55 -12.69 9.05
CA HIS A 69 38.83 -13.87 8.27
C HIS A 69 40.21 -13.71 7.63
N TYR A 70 41.02 -14.76 7.68
CA TYR A 70 42.31 -14.75 7.01
C TYR A 70 42.58 -16.10 6.33
N GLU A 71 43.14 -16.04 5.13
CA GLU A 71 43.66 -17.19 4.40
C GLU A 71 45.17 -17.28 4.58
N CYS A 72 45.68 -18.45 4.96
CA CYS A 72 47.12 -18.68 5.09
C CYS A 72 47.70 -19.37 3.87
N PHE A 73 48.38 -18.62 3.00
CA PHE A 73 49.00 -19.14 1.78
C PHE A 73 50.12 -20.15 2.03
N THR A 74 50.67 -20.20 3.25
CA THR A 74 51.69 -21.21 3.60
C THR A 74 51.09 -22.61 3.73
N TYR A 75 49.84 -22.70 4.19
CA TYR A 75 49.16 -23.96 4.47
C TYR A 75 47.90 -24.18 3.61
N ASN A 76 47.51 -23.17 2.81
CA ASN A 76 46.33 -23.17 1.96
C ASN A 76 45.05 -23.53 2.74
N ASP A 77 44.89 -22.90 3.90
CA ASP A 77 43.79 -23.11 4.85
C ASP A 77 43.41 -21.75 5.48
N ASP A 78 42.18 -21.62 5.95
CA ASP A 78 41.59 -20.37 6.41
C ASP A 78 41.07 -20.43 7.86
N SER A 79 41.02 -19.27 8.53
CA SER A 79 40.49 -19.20 9.89
C SER A 79 39.92 -17.82 10.23
N ILE A 80 39.32 -17.75 11.41
CA ILE A 80 38.78 -16.50 11.97
C ILE A 80 39.56 -16.13 13.22
N ALA A 81 40.00 -14.89 13.29
CA ALA A 81 40.62 -14.27 14.47
C ALA A 81 39.71 -13.19 15.08
N SER A 82 39.90 -12.97 16.37
CA SER A 82 39.20 -11.93 17.14
C SER A 82 39.93 -10.58 17.10
N ASP A 83 41.26 -10.60 16.96
CA ASP A 83 42.10 -9.41 16.86
C ASP A 83 43.08 -9.58 15.69
N ILE A 84 43.33 -8.50 14.95
CA ILE A 84 44.26 -8.47 13.81
C ILE A 84 45.70 -8.72 14.26
N LYS A 85 45.98 -8.46 15.55
CA LYS A 85 47.25 -8.70 16.22
C LYS A 85 47.41 -10.15 16.68
N ASP A 86 46.39 -11.00 16.52
CA ASP A 86 46.52 -12.42 16.82
C ASP A 86 47.52 -13.08 15.86
N ASN A 87 48.12 -14.19 16.30
CA ASN A 87 48.95 -15.02 15.44
C ASN A 87 48.10 -16.02 14.66
N CYS A 88 48.47 -16.27 13.41
CA CYS A 88 47.84 -17.26 12.57
C CYS A 88 47.90 -18.65 13.23
N ARG A 89 46.74 -19.31 13.35
CA ARG A 89 46.61 -20.65 13.93
C ARG A 89 47.47 -21.71 13.23
N PHE A 90 47.76 -21.52 11.94
CA PHE A 90 48.49 -22.48 11.11
C PHE A 90 50.01 -22.22 11.14
N CYS A 91 50.45 -21.06 10.68
CA CYS A 91 51.87 -20.73 10.56
C CYS A 91 52.49 -20.08 11.80
N ARG A 92 51.66 -19.67 12.77
CA ARG A 92 52.04 -18.99 14.03
C ARG A 92 52.71 -17.63 13.89
N GLU A 93 52.81 -17.11 12.67
CA GLU A 93 53.23 -15.73 12.40
C GLU A 93 52.06 -14.75 12.67
N PRO A 94 52.35 -13.46 12.91
CA PRO A 94 51.31 -12.43 12.99
C PRO A 94 50.39 -12.44 11.75
N ILE A 95 49.09 -12.28 11.97
CA ILE A 95 48.12 -12.17 10.88
C ILE A 95 48.41 -10.90 10.07
N GLU A 96 48.52 -9.76 10.76
CA GLU A 96 48.88 -8.47 10.16
C GLU A 96 50.36 -8.40 9.72
N GLY A 97 50.62 -7.68 8.62
CA GLY A 97 51.98 -7.31 8.20
C GLY A 97 52.79 -8.41 7.50
N SER A 98 52.21 -9.61 7.32
CA SER A 98 52.81 -10.72 6.59
C SER A 98 52.22 -10.83 5.18
N LEU A 99 53.07 -10.96 4.15
CA LEU A 99 52.65 -11.29 2.78
C LEU A 99 52.09 -12.72 2.63
N LYS A 100 52.05 -13.49 3.74
CA LYS A 100 51.59 -14.88 3.76
C LYS A 100 50.09 -15.01 4.07
N HIS A 101 49.41 -13.89 4.36
CA HIS A 101 48.00 -13.87 4.71
C HIS A 101 47.23 -12.89 3.82
N GLU A 102 46.12 -13.36 3.27
CA GLU A 102 45.07 -12.47 2.76
C GLU A 102 44.01 -12.31 3.85
N ILE A 103 43.56 -11.08 4.07
CA ILE A 103 42.73 -10.72 5.22
C ILE A 103 41.43 -10.09 4.71
N GLU A 104 40.31 -10.56 5.22
CA GLU A 104 38.99 -10.02 4.96
C GLU A 104 38.26 -9.74 6.28
N TYR A 105 37.70 -8.54 6.41
CA TYR A 105 36.90 -8.17 7.58
C TYR A 105 35.44 -8.57 7.36
N LEU A 106 34.94 -9.40 8.27
CA LEU A 106 33.55 -9.83 8.33
C LEU A 106 32.83 -9.08 9.44
N TYR A 107 31.71 -8.48 9.09
CA TYR A 107 30.91 -7.64 9.98
C TYR A 107 29.58 -8.31 10.28
N VAL A 108 29.10 -8.19 11.52
CA VAL A 108 27.80 -8.71 11.96
C VAL A 108 27.05 -7.65 12.75
N LEU A 109 25.87 -7.25 12.27
CA LEU A 109 25.00 -6.36 13.02
C LEU A 109 24.35 -7.09 14.19
N LYS A 110 24.35 -6.46 15.37
CA LYS A 110 23.64 -7.00 16.53
C LYS A 110 22.14 -6.87 16.35
N ASP A 111 21.41 -7.89 16.78
CA ASP A 111 19.94 -7.92 16.70
C ASP A 111 19.28 -6.70 17.36
N ILE A 112 19.84 -6.23 18.49
CA ILE A 112 19.33 -5.04 19.17
C ILE A 112 19.38 -3.80 18.26
N PHE A 113 20.46 -3.61 17.51
CA PHE A 113 20.62 -2.48 16.61
C PHE A 113 19.63 -2.55 15.44
N ILE A 114 19.51 -3.73 14.83
CA ILE A 114 18.59 -3.97 13.72
C ILE A 114 17.16 -3.64 14.15
N ASN A 115 16.73 -4.15 15.31
CA ASN A 115 15.37 -3.94 15.80
C ASN A 115 15.12 -2.47 16.21
N GLU A 116 16.07 -1.82 16.88
CA GLU A 116 15.94 -0.41 17.28
C GLU A 116 15.88 0.51 16.05
N ILE A 117 16.72 0.30 15.03
CA ILE A 117 16.69 1.07 13.77
C ILE A 117 15.37 0.90 13.05
N ARG A 118 14.85 -0.34 12.94
CA ARG A 118 13.55 -0.61 12.31
C ARG A 118 12.40 0.09 13.04
N ASN A 119 12.38 0.03 14.36
CA ASN A 119 11.39 0.73 15.18
C ASN A 119 11.50 2.25 15.02
N MET A 120 12.70 2.79 14.99
CA MET A 120 12.89 4.23 14.81
C MET A 120 12.46 4.70 13.42
N MET A 121 12.82 3.97 12.36
CA MET A 121 12.40 4.28 11.00
C MET A 121 10.87 4.26 10.86
N LYS A 122 10.22 3.28 11.47
CA LYS A 122 8.76 3.21 11.55
C LYS A 122 8.14 4.43 12.22
N ASN A 123 8.69 4.92 13.33
CA ASN A 123 8.23 6.15 13.97
C ASN A 123 8.43 7.37 13.05
N VAL A 124 9.57 7.46 12.37
CA VAL A 124 9.83 8.53 11.38
C VAL A 124 8.79 8.51 10.26
N LEU A 125 8.44 7.32 9.75
CA LEU A 125 7.40 7.18 8.74
C LEU A 125 6.02 7.57 9.27
N GLN A 126 5.65 7.12 10.47
CA GLN A 126 4.36 7.46 11.08
C GLN A 126 4.22 8.97 11.30
N GLU A 127 5.25 9.63 11.84
CA GLU A 127 5.26 11.09 12.01
C GLU A 127 5.22 11.86 10.69
N HIS A 128 5.80 11.30 9.63
CA HIS A 128 5.80 11.94 8.32
C HIS A 128 4.45 11.80 7.58
N TYR A 129 3.84 10.61 7.63
CA TYR A 129 2.70 10.25 6.82
C TYR A 129 1.34 10.38 7.52
N LEU A 130 1.26 10.25 8.85
CA LEU A 130 -0.03 10.33 9.55
C LEU A 130 -0.39 11.78 9.88
N VAL A 131 -1.61 12.19 9.53
CA VAL A 131 -2.09 13.54 9.85
C VAL A 131 -2.67 13.56 11.27
N TRP A 132 -1.85 14.02 12.22
CA TRP A 132 -2.16 14.00 13.64
C TRP A 132 -3.29 14.93 14.08
N ASP A 133 -3.74 15.86 13.25
CA ASP A 133 -4.95 16.65 13.50
C ASP A 133 -6.18 15.74 13.74
N TYR A 134 -6.17 14.54 13.16
CA TYR A 134 -7.21 13.53 13.30
C TYR A 134 -6.84 12.39 14.26
N LYS A 135 -5.86 12.60 15.16
CA LYS A 135 -5.36 11.58 16.11
C LYS A 135 -6.48 10.86 16.87
N LYS A 136 -7.53 11.59 17.28
CA LYS A 136 -8.67 10.97 17.98
C LYS A 136 -9.37 9.90 17.12
N ASN A 137 -9.55 10.15 15.83
CA ASN A 137 -10.15 9.18 14.91
C ASN A 137 -9.22 8.00 14.68
N LEU A 138 -7.91 8.25 14.55
CA LEU A 138 -6.89 7.23 14.40
C LEU A 138 -6.80 6.30 15.62
N ASP A 139 -6.85 6.86 16.84
CA ASP A 139 -6.87 6.09 18.09
C ASP A 139 -8.13 5.23 18.20
N MET A 140 -9.28 5.71 17.71
CA MET A 140 -10.51 4.91 17.64
C MET A 140 -10.39 3.79 16.61
N LEU A 141 -9.89 4.08 15.41
CA LEU A 141 -9.66 3.10 14.36
C LEU A 141 -8.76 1.96 14.85
N LYS A 142 -7.66 2.28 15.52
CA LYS A 142 -6.73 1.28 16.08
C LYS A 142 -7.41 0.36 17.10
N LYS A 143 -8.26 0.91 17.98
CA LYS A 143 -9.02 0.13 18.97
C LYS A 143 -10.05 -0.80 18.33
N GLU A 144 -10.58 -0.43 17.17
CA GLU A 144 -11.62 -1.16 16.45
C GLU A 144 -11.06 -2.03 15.32
N LYS A 145 -9.73 -2.15 15.19
CA LYS A 145 -9.07 -2.78 14.03
C LYS A 145 -9.61 -4.17 13.67
N ASP A 146 -9.90 -4.98 14.69
CA ASP A 146 -10.36 -6.37 14.52
C ASP A 146 -11.84 -6.47 14.13
N LEU A 147 -12.57 -5.34 14.12
CA LEU A 147 -13.97 -5.24 13.71
C LEU A 147 -14.14 -4.61 12.32
N LEU A 148 -13.06 -4.11 11.71
CA LEU A 148 -13.13 -3.36 10.47
C LEU A 148 -13.50 -4.27 9.30
N ILE A 149 -14.32 -3.73 8.40
CA ILE A 149 -14.52 -4.30 7.06
C ILE A 149 -13.88 -3.32 6.06
N PRO A 150 -12.77 -3.68 5.41
CA PRO A 150 -12.18 -2.86 4.38
C PRO A 150 -13.12 -2.73 3.18
N PHE A 151 -13.39 -1.49 2.78
CA PHE A 151 -14.09 -1.13 1.56
C PHE A 151 -13.07 -0.52 0.60
N ILE A 152 -12.71 -1.28 -0.42
CA ILE A 152 -11.59 -1.00 -1.33
C ILE A 152 -12.13 -0.34 -2.59
N GLY A 153 -11.58 0.82 -2.95
CA GLY A 153 -11.82 1.47 -4.23
C GLY A 153 -10.64 1.32 -5.20
N ALA A 154 -10.79 1.92 -6.39
CA ALA A 154 -9.85 1.75 -7.49
C ALA A 154 -8.44 2.28 -7.17
N GLY A 155 -8.29 3.19 -6.19
CA GLY A 155 -7.00 3.72 -5.78
C GLY A 155 -5.99 2.65 -5.35
N LEU A 156 -6.42 1.48 -4.88
CA LEU A 156 -5.51 0.37 -4.55
C LEU A 156 -5.14 -0.50 -5.74
N SER A 157 -5.91 -0.45 -6.82
CA SER A 157 -5.63 -1.14 -8.08
C SER A 157 -4.68 -0.33 -8.98
N MET A 158 -4.56 0.98 -8.77
CA MET A 158 -3.72 1.90 -9.58
C MET A 158 -2.25 1.49 -9.70
N PRO A 159 -1.55 0.98 -8.65
CA PRO A 159 -0.18 0.50 -8.81
C PRO A 159 -0.03 -0.60 -9.88
N PHE A 160 -1.08 -1.38 -10.11
CA PHE A 160 -1.12 -2.47 -11.11
C PHE A 160 -1.38 -2.00 -12.54
N GLY A 161 -1.29 -0.70 -12.80
CA GLY A 161 -1.61 -0.09 -14.10
C GLY A 161 -3.10 0.11 -14.35
N LEU A 162 -3.97 -0.37 -13.45
CA LEU A 162 -5.41 -0.28 -13.62
C LEU A 162 -5.92 1.14 -13.42
N PRO A 163 -6.83 1.65 -14.27
CA PRO A 163 -7.35 3.00 -14.12
C PRO A 163 -8.39 3.08 -13.00
N ASN A 164 -8.59 4.28 -12.47
CA ASN A 164 -9.79 4.60 -11.71
C ASN A 164 -10.98 4.79 -12.67
N TRP A 165 -12.19 5.03 -12.13
CA TRP A 165 -13.38 5.15 -12.97
C TRP A 165 -13.26 6.25 -14.04
N GLY A 166 -12.73 7.42 -13.68
CA GLY A 166 -12.48 8.50 -14.64
C GLY A 166 -11.49 8.11 -15.74
N GLY A 167 -10.36 7.50 -15.38
CA GLY A 167 -9.36 7.03 -16.34
C GLY A 167 -9.86 5.89 -17.22
N LEU A 168 -10.75 5.03 -16.72
CA LEU A 168 -11.36 3.96 -17.50
C LEU A 168 -12.26 4.54 -18.60
N LEU A 169 -13.03 5.56 -18.25
CA LEU A 169 -13.87 6.31 -19.18
C LEU A 169 -13.04 7.08 -20.22
N GLU A 170 -11.90 7.66 -19.83
CA GLU A 170 -10.93 8.26 -20.76
C GLU A 170 -10.46 7.23 -21.80
N LEU A 171 -10.01 6.05 -21.37
CA LEU A 171 -9.56 4.97 -22.26
C LEU A 171 -10.68 4.46 -23.18
N LEU A 172 -11.89 4.28 -22.66
CA LEU A 172 -13.05 3.92 -23.49
C LEU A 172 -13.27 4.94 -24.60
N SER A 173 -13.18 6.24 -24.29
CA SER A 173 -13.35 7.30 -25.28
C SER A 173 -12.24 7.29 -26.34
N GLU A 174 -11.00 6.98 -25.94
CA GLU A 174 -9.86 6.96 -26.84
C GLU A 174 -9.98 5.86 -27.89
N GLU A 175 -10.42 4.68 -27.47
CA GLU A 175 -10.56 3.48 -28.30
C GLU A 175 -11.85 3.49 -29.14
N ASN A 176 -12.93 4.13 -28.65
CA ASN A 176 -14.26 3.98 -29.25
C ASN A 176 -14.87 5.23 -29.91
N LEU A 177 -14.21 6.40 -29.84
CA LEU A 177 -14.64 7.63 -30.52
C LEU A 177 -13.65 8.03 -31.62
N PRO A 178 -13.96 7.85 -32.92
CA PRO A 178 -12.99 8.15 -33.98
C PRO A 178 -12.88 9.65 -34.32
N LYS A 179 -13.90 10.47 -34.03
CA LYS A 179 -13.94 11.88 -34.45
C LYS A 179 -13.54 12.83 -33.33
N LEU A 180 -12.73 13.84 -33.66
CA LEU A 180 -12.23 14.82 -32.70
C LEU A 180 -13.36 15.54 -31.93
N HIS A 181 -14.37 16.04 -32.62
CA HIS A 181 -15.50 16.73 -31.97
C HIS A 181 -16.30 15.82 -31.00
N GLN A 182 -16.30 14.50 -31.22
CA GLN A 182 -16.93 13.56 -30.29
C GLN A 182 -16.10 13.44 -29.02
N LYS A 183 -14.76 13.35 -29.16
CA LYS A 183 -13.83 13.33 -28.02
C LYS A 183 -13.89 14.62 -27.21
N GLU A 184 -13.97 15.77 -27.87
CA GLU A 184 -14.08 17.08 -27.21
C GLU A 184 -15.37 17.18 -26.39
N ALA A 185 -16.52 16.85 -26.96
CA ALA A 185 -17.79 16.83 -26.24
C ALA A 185 -17.81 15.82 -25.08
N TYR A 186 -17.24 14.62 -25.28
CA TYR A 186 -17.08 13.63 -24.21
C TYR A 186 -16.21 14.18 -23.07
N LYS A 187 -15.10 14.83 -23.40
CA LYS A 187 -14.19 15.41 -22.42
C LYS A 187 -14.85 16.53 -21.60
N GLU A 188 -15.66 17.38 -22.23
CA GLU A 188 -16.43 18.41 -21.51
C GLU A 188 -17.37 17.78 -20.47
N ILE A 189 -18.05 16.68 -20.81
CA ILE A 189 -18.92 15.95 -19.87
C ILE A 189 -18.09 15.36 -18.71
N MET A 190 -16.94 14.77 -19.03
CA MET A 190 -16.02 14.22 -18.03
C MET A 190 -15.45 15.27 -17.08
N GLU A 191 -15.14 16.47 -17.59
CA GLU A 191 -14.65 17.62 -16.80
C GLU A 191 -15.71 18.15 -15.83
N LEU A 192 -17.00 17.98 -16.14
CA LEU A 192 -18.12 18.24 -15.24
C LEU A 192 -18.32 17.14 -14.18
N GLY A 193 -17.67 15.98 -14.35
CA GLY A 193 -17.80 14.81 -13.47
C GLY A 193 -19.04 13.96 -13.72
N ASP A 194 -19.79 14.18 -14.80
CA ASP A 194 -21.00 13.40 -15.11
C ASP A 194 -20.66 12.13 -15.90
N TYR A 195 -20.11 11.15 -15.18
CA TYR A 195 -19.66 9.88 -15.75
C TYR A 195 -20.77 9.04 -16.38
N LEU A 196 -22.01 9.17 -15.90
CA LEU A 196 -23.14 8.43 -16.46
C LEU A 196 -23.61 9.05 -17.77
N GLU A 197 -23.66 10.38 -17.85
CA GLU A 197 -23.92 11.07 -19.11
C GLU A 197 -22.80 10.82 -20.12
N ALA A 198 -21.54 10.71 -19.68
CA ALA A 198 -20.43 10.34 -20.56
C ALA A 198 -20.64 8.96 -21.19
N LEU A 199 -21.06 7.95 -20.41
CA LEU A 199 -21.41 6.63 -20.93
C LEU A 199 -22.61 6.65 -21.89
N ASP A 200 -23.67 7.41 -21.55
CA ASP A 200 -24.84 7.55 -22.42
C ASP A 200 -24.48 8.26 -23.74
N TYR A 201 -23.60 9.26 -23.69
CA TYR A 201 -23.04 9.92 -24.87
C TYR A 201 -22.24 8.94 -25.71
N LEU A 202 -21.31 8.17 -25.11
CA LEU A 202 -20.49 7.17 -25.80
C LEU A 202 -21.35 6.20 -26.59
N ARG A 203 -22.38 5.62 -25.97
CA ARG A 203 -23.32 4.69 -26.62
C ARG A 203 -24.10 5.31 -27.77
N LYS A 204 -24.36 6.62 -27.70
CA LYS A 204 -25.14 7.34 -28.71
C LYS A 204 -24.31 7.66 -29.95
N VAL A 205 -23.02 7.93 -29.79
CA VAL A 205 -22.17 8.47 -30.88
C VAL A 205 -21.07 7.52 -31.34
N SER A 206 -20.71 6.51 -30.55
CA SER A 206 -19.73 5.50 -30.94
C SER A 206 -20.27 4.63 -32.08
N PRO A 207 -19.45 4.32 -33.10
CA PRO A 207 -19.82 3.34 -34.11
C PRO A 207 -19.68 1.89 -33.63
N TYR A 208 -19.01 1.65 -32.49
CA TYR A 208 -18.70 0.31 -31.98
C TYR A 208 -19.55 -0.07 -30.78
N ILE A 209 -19.88 0.91 -29.93
CA ILE A 209 -20.63 0.72 -28.68
C ILE A 209 -22.04 1.28 -28.83
N SER A 210 -23.05 0.45 -28.59
CA SER A 210 -24.46 0.84 -28.55
C SER A 210 -25.22 0.22 -27.36
N THR A 211 -24.74 -0.90 -26.83
CA THR A 211 -25.33 -1.62 -25.69
C THR A 211 -24.44 -1.51 -24.45
N GLU A 212 -25.02 -1.82 -23.28
CA GLU A 212 -24.24 -1.94 -22.05
C GLU A 212 -23.30 -3.15 -22.07
N GLU A 213 -23.72 -4.26 -22.67
CA GLU A 213 -22.89 -5.46 -22.84
C GLU A 213 -21.57 -5.14 -23.55
N GLN A 214 -21.62 -4.34 -24.62
CA GLN A 214 -20.41 -3.88 -25.31
C GLN A 214 -19.53 -2.99 -24.43
N ILE A 215 -20.09 -2.14 -23.57
CA ILE A 215 -19.30 -1.38 -22.59
C ILE A 215 -18.61 -2.33 -21.62
N GLN A 216 -19.32 -3.33 -21.12
CA GLN A 216 -18.77 -4.31 -20.17
C GLN A 216 -17.63 -5.11 -20.79
N GLU A 217 -17.77 -5.54 -22.05
CA GLU A 217 -16.72 -6.21 -22.83
C GLU A 217 -15.49 -5.32 -23.01
N GLU A 218 -15.66 -4.06 -23.42
CA GLU A 218 -14.58 -3.09 -23.61
C GLU A 218 -13.86 -2.79 -22.29
N ILE A 219 -14.60 -2.58 -21.19
CA ILE A 219 -14.02 -2.41 -19.85
C ILE A 219 -13.20 -3.65 -19.46
N SER A 220 -13.72 -4.85 -19.69
CA SER A 220 -13.00 -6.08 -19.41
C SER A 220 -11.71 -6.19 -20.22
N GLY A 221 -11.75 -5.83 -21.50
CA GLY A 221 -10.58 -5.80 -22.38
C GLY A 221 -9.52 -4.81 -21.91
N ILE A 222 -9.91 -3.59 -21.51
CA ILE A 222 -9.01 -2.59 -20.94
C ILE A 222 -8.36 -3.13 -19.66
N ILE A 223 -9.15 -3.69 -18.74
CA ILE A 223 -8.61 -4.25 -17.49
C ILE A 223 -7.61 -5.38 -17.77
N GLU A 224 -7.93 -6.29 -18.70
CA GLU A 224 -7.02 -7.39 -19.06
C GLU A 224 -5.71 -6.90 -19.69
N LYS A 225 -5.79 -5.87 -20.55
CA LYS A 225 -4.65 -5.26 -21.22
C LYS A 225 -3.74 -4.47 -20.27
N GLU A 226 -4.32 -3.67 -19.38
CA GLU A 226 -3.57 -2.75 -18.50
C GLU A 226 -3.04 -3.44 -17.22
N LYS A 227 -3.67 -4.53 -16.79
CA LYS A 227 -3.31 -5.22 -15.53
C LYS A 227 -1.89 -5.79 -15.58
N ASN A 228 -1.02 -5.27 -14.73
CA ASN A 228 0.31 -5.81 -14.49
C ASN A 228 0.45 -6.34 -13.07
N LEU A 229 0.43 -7.66 -12.88
CA LEU A 229 0.66 -8.30 -11.58
C LEU A 229 2.13 -8.55 -11.24
N ASN A 230 3.06 -8.28 -12.16
CA ASN A 230 4.50 -8.45 -11.96
C ASN A 230 5.12 -7.20 -11.32
N ILE A 231 4.61 -6.86 -10.14
CA ILE A 231 5.02 -5.70 -9.37
C ILE A 231 5.55 -6.19 -8.03
N LEU A 232 6.68 -5.63 -7.58
CA LEU A 232 7.25 -5.96 -6.28
C LEU A 232 6.31 -5.57 -5.15
N ASP A 233 6.23 -6.39 -4.10
CA ASP A 233 5.33 -6.20 -2.95
C ASP A 233 5.46 -4.82 -2.29
N GLU A 234 6.67 -4.26 -2.31
CA GLU A 234 6.94 -2.92 -1.77
C GLU A 234 6.19 -1.80 -2.51
N ASN A 235 5.76 -2.03 -3.75
CA ASN A 235 5.12 -1.05 -4.63
C ASN A 235 3.57 -1.14 -4.64
N HIS A 236 2.96 -1.94 -3.76
CA HIS A 236 1.51 -1.96 -3.57
C HIS A 236 1.11 -2.30 -2.12
N ASN A 237 -0.18 -2.19 -1.79
CA ASN A 237 -0.66 -2.42 -0.41
C ASN A 237 -1.59 -3.62 -0.23
N TYR A 238 -1.82 -4.48 -1.22
CA TYR A 238 -2.71 -5.61 -1.03
C TYR A 238 -2.26 -6.54 0.11
N PHE A 239 -0.99 -6.96 0.16
CA PHE A 239 -0.48 -7.73 1.32
C PHE A 239 -0.51 -6.96 2.63
N ASP A 240 -0.36 -5.63 2.62
CA ASP A 240 -0.52 -4.83 3.83
C ASP A 240 -1.97 -4.91 4.33
N LEU A 241 -2.95 -4.72 3.44
CA LEU A 241 -4.37 -4.82 3.81
C LEU A 241 -4.74 -6.17 4.42
N LEU A 242 -4.14 -7.27 3.95
CA LEU A 242 -4.44 -8.60 4.47
C LEU A 242 -4.05 -8.75 5.95
N LYS A 243 -3.08 -7.96 6.43
CA LYS A 243 -2.69 -7.91 7.85
C LYS A 243 -3.80 -7.38 8.77
N LEU A 244 -4.81 -6.69 8.23
CA LEU A 244 -6.01 -6.31 9.00
C LEU A 244 -6.87 -7.51 9.38
N ASN A 245 -6.66 -8.67 8.74
CA ASN A 245 -7.31 -9.95 9.08
C ASN A 245 -8.85 -9.86 9.13
N SER A 246 -9.45 -9.12 8.18
CA SER A 246 -10.90 -9.02 8.08
C SER A 246 -11.53 -10.32 7.59
N ASN A 247 -12.73 -10.65 8.09
CA ASN A 247 -13.53 -11.80 7.63
C ASN A 247 -13.84 -11.74 6.12
N PHE A 248 -14.11 -10.55 5.62
CA PHE A 248 -14.38 -10.31 4.21
C PHE A 248 -14.06 -8.87 3.82
N TYR A 249 -13.98 -8.66 2.51
CA TYR A 249 -13.63 -7.38 1.90
C TYR A 249 -14.74 -6.96 0.95
N ILE A 250 -14.97 -5.66 0.83
CA ILE A 250 -15.95 -5.10 -0.11
C ILE A 250 -15.21 -4.25 -1.13
N THR A 251 -15.65 -4.31 -2.38
CA THR A 251 -15.11 -3.45 -3.44
C THR A 251 -16.18 -3.08 -4.46
N THR A 252 -16.00 -1.92 -5.09
CA THR A 252 -16.74 -1.50 -6.29
C THR A 252 -15.93 -1.73 -7.56
N ASN A 253 -14.70 -2.22 -7.46
CA ASN A 253 -13.83 -2.43 -8.61
C ASN A 253 -14.25 -3.69 -9.37
N TYR A 254 -14.11 -3.65 -10.70
CA TYR A 254 -14.37 -4.81 -11.55
C TYR A 254 -13.20 -5.80 -11.60
N ASP A 255 -11.99 -5.33 -11.30
CA ASP A 255 -10.79 -6.17 -11.26
C ASP A 255 -10.86 -7.19 -10.11
N LEU A 256 -10.04 -8.24 -10.19
CA LEU A 256 -9.98 -9.31 -9.18
C LEU A 256 -8.72 -9.25 -8.30
N CYS A 257 -8.00 -8.11 -8.25
CA CYS A 257 -6.70 -8.05 -7.58
C CYS A 257 -6.79 -8.47 -6.10
N ILE A 258 -7.72 -7.93 -5.31
CA ILE A 258 -7.86 -8.31 -3.89
C ILE A 258 -8.10 -9.83 -3.72
N SER A 259 -8.91 -10.44 -4.58
CA SER A 259 -9.21 -11.87 -4.54
C SER A 259 -8.00 -12.72 -4.93
N ASP A 260 -7.23 -12.26 -5.92
CA ASP A 260 -5.99 -12.90 -6.36
C ASP A 260 -4.95 -12.89 -5.22
N PHE A 261 -4.79 -11.75 -4.53
CA PHE A 261 -3.85 -11.61 -3.41
C PHE A 261 -4.28 -12.40 -2.17
N LEU A 262 -5.57 -12.38 -1.81
CA LEU A 262 -6.10 -13.22 -0.72
C LEU A 262 -5.86 -14.71 -0.98
N SER A 263 -6.04 -15.17 -2.22
CA SER A 263 -5.81 -16.57 -2.60
C SER A 263 -4.33 -16.97 -2.58
N ARG A 264 -3.39 -16.02 -2.52
CA ARG A 264 -1.95 -16.31 -2.37
C ARG A 264 -1.57 -16.55 -0.91
N GLU A 265 -2.19 -15.81 0.03
CA GLU A 265 -1.93 -15.93 1.46
C GLU A 265 -2.79 -16.99 2.16
N HIS A 266 -3.96 -17.30 1.59
CA HIS A 266 -4.95 -18.19 2.18
C HIS A 266 -5.45 -19.23 1.16
N GLU A 267 -6.47 -19.99 1.55
CA GLU A 267 -7.20 -20.84 0.61
C GLU A 267 -7.89 -20.02 -0.49
N TYR A 268 -8.29 -20.70 -1.57
CA TYR A 268 -8.97 -20.08 -2.71
C TYR A 268 -10.08 -19.14 -2.27
N THR A 269 -9.96 -17.87 -2.65
CA THR A 269 -10.93 -16.82 -2.34
C THR A 269 -11.96 -16.75 -3.45
N VAL A 270 -13.24 -16.83 -3.07
CA VAL A 270 -14.35 -16.71 -4.02
C VAL A 270 -14.70 -15.23 -4.21
N PRO A 271 -14.53 -14.66 -5.43
CA PRO A 271 -15.10 -13.36 -5.74
C PRO A 271 -16.62 -13.51 -5.88
N LEU A 272 -17.36 -12.87 -4.99
CA LEU A 272 -18.82 -12.89 -4.97
C LEU A 272 -19.34 -11.58 -5.52
N THR A 273 -20.37 -11.66 -6.35
CA THR A 273 -21.21 -10.49 -6.62
C THR A 273 -22.19 -10.31 -5.46
N ILE A 274 -22.68 -9.09 -5.28
CA ILE A 274 -23.60 -8.81 -4.18
C ILE A 274 -24.89 -9.66 -4.23
N LYS A 275 -25.34 -10.04 -5.42
CA LYS A 275 -26.53 -10.89 -5.64
C LYS A 275 -26.33 -12.34 -5.20
N GLU A 276 -25.09 -12.80 -5.12
CA GLU A 276 -24.74 -14.16 -4.68
C GLU A 276 -24.67 -14.29 -3.16
N VAL A 277 -24.67 -13.17 -2.45
CA VAL A 277 -24.71 -13.14 -0.98
C VAL A 277 -26.13 -13.42 -0.50
N GLN A 278 -26.43 -14.69 -0.25
CA GLN A 278 -27.76 -15.12 0.18
C GLN A 278 -28.03 -14.92 1.68
N ASN A 279 -26.99 -14.93 2.52
CA ASN A 279 -27.14 -14.88 3.97
C ASN A 279 -26.09 -13.97 4.61
N PRO A 280 -26.48 -12.76 5.07
CA PRO A 280 -25.58 -11.82 5.73
C PRO A 280 -24.89 -12.41 6.97
N LYS A 281 -25.57 -13.28 7.73
CA LYS A 281 -24.98 -13.93 8.91
C LYS A 281 -23.83 -14.86 8.54
N LYS A 282 -23.99 -15.64 7.45
CA LYS A 282 -22.92 -16.50 6.94
C LYS A 282 -21.73 -15.68 6.45
N LEU A 283 -22.00 -14.56 5.77
CA LEU A 283 -20.95 -13.63 5.34
C LEU A 283 -20.12 -13.11 6.53
N MET A 284 -20.78 -12.66 7.59
CA MET A 284 -20.12 -12.12 8.79
C MET A 284 -19.30 -13.18 9.56
N GLN A 285 -19.60 -14.46 9.38
CA GLN A 285 -18.90 -15.60 9.99
C GLN A 285 -17.88 -16.25 9.04
N GLY A 286 -17.90 -15.88 7.76
CA GLY A 286 -17.01 -16.40 6.75
C GLY A 286 -15.58 -15.91 6.93
N GLN A 287 -14.70 -16.43 6.08
CA GLN A 287 -13.32 -16.00 5.93
C GLN A 287 -12.98 -16.02 4.43
N ASN A 288 -12.02 -15.21 4.01
CA ASN A 288 -11.47 -15.20 2.64
C ASN A 288 -12.54 -14.98 1.56
N GLN A 289 -13.36 -13.93 1.73
CA GLN A 289 -14.39 -13.55 0.77
C GLN A 289 -14.22 -12.11 0.31
N VAL A 290 -14.47 -11.86 -0.97
CA VAL A 290 -14.52 -10.52 -1.55
C VAL A 290 -15.88 -10.31 -2.19
N ILE A 291 -16.55 -9.22 -1.83
CA ILE A 291 -17.84 -8.84 -2.38
C ILE A 291 -17.64 -7.68 -3.35
N HIS A 292 -17.96 -7.93 -4.62
CA HIS A 292 -18.00 -6.92 -5.68
C HIS A 292 -19.42 -6.35 -5.79
N LEU A 293 -19.60 -5.11 -5.29
CA LEU A 293 -20.91 -4.44 -5.32
C LEU A 293 -21.37 -4.15 -6.75
N HIS A 294 -20.43 -3.80 -7.62
CA HIS A 294 -20.69 -3.44 -9.02
C HIS A 294 -20.39 -4.57 -10.00
N GLY A 295 -20.28 -5.82 -9.55
CA GLY A 295 -19.87 -6.96 -10.38
C GLY A 295 -18.37 -6.97 -10.71
N HIS A 296 -17.94 -7.92 -11.54
CA HIS A 296 -16.52 -8.10 -11.87
C HIS A 296 -16.29 -8.71 -13.26
N VAL A 297 -15.08 -8.56 -13.81
CA VAL A 297 -14.73 -8.94 -15.19
C VAL A 297 -14.92 -10.41 -15.54
N LYS A 298 -14.97 -11.33 -14.56
CA LYS A 298 -15.29 -12.76 -14.81
C LYS A 298 -16.79 -13.07 -14.98
N LYS A 299 -17.68 -12.11 -14.74
CA LYS A 299 -19.15 -12.22 -14.87
C LYS A 299 -19.70 -10.89 -15.40
N LEU A 300 -19.48 -10.64 -16.68
CA LEU A 300 -19.75 -9.35 -17.33
C LEU A 300 -21.20 -8.90 -17.13
N GLU A 301 -22.15 -9.82 -17.17
CA GLU A 301 -23.58 -9.57 -17.00
C GLU A 301 -23.96 -8.99 -15.62
N THR A 302 -23.05 -9.07 -14.65
CA THR A 302 -23.22 -8.52 -13.30
C THR A 302 -22.62 -7.13 -13.15
N MET A 303 -21.84 -6.67 -14.13
CA MET A 303 -21.15 -5.38 -14.08
C MET A 303 -22.13 -4.22 -14.20
N ILE A 304 -21.98 -3.23 -13.33
CA ILE A 304 -22.82 -2.03 -13.35
C ILE A 304 -22.13 -0.96 -14.19
N ALA A 305 -22.51 -0.82 -15.47
CA ALA A 305 -21.85 0.05 -16.44
C ALA A 305 -22.82 0.90 -17.27
N SER A 306 -24.03 1.15 -16.76
CA SER A 306 -25.00 2.06 -17.37
C SER A 306 -25.87 2.74 -16.32
N LYS A 307 -26.42 3.91 -16.66
CA LYS A 307 -27.39 4.61 -15.79
C LYS A 307 -28.56 3.71 -15.36
N LYS A 308 -28.99 2.81 -16.25
CA LYS A 308 -30.06 1.85 -15.95
C LYS A 308 -29.60 0.81 -14.91
N SER A 309 -28.43 0.18 -15.09
CA SER A 309 -27.96 -0.83 -14.14
C SER A 309 -27.66 -0.24 -12.76
N TYR A 310 -27.17 1.01 -12.68
CA TYR A 310 -27.08 1.77 -11.44
C TYR A 310 -28.46 1.92 -10.78
N GLN A 311 -29.45 2.43 -11.52
CA GLN A 311 -30.81 2.59 -10.99
C GLN A 311 -31.43 1.27 -10.53
N ASP A 312 -31.24 0.19 -11.30
CA ASP A 312 -31.79 -1.13 -10.98
C ASP A 312 -31.15 -1.70 -9.70
N LEU A 313 -29.83 -1.61 -9.55
CA LEU A 313 -29.12 -2.06 -8.35
C LEU A 313 -29.55 -1.26 -7.11
N TYR A 314 -29.52 0.08 -7.21
CA TYR A 314 -29.82 0.95 -6.07
C TYR A 314 -31.33 1.11 -5.80
N LYS A 315 -32.20 0.44 -6.55
CA LYS A 315 -33.63 0.23 -6.19
C LYS A 315 -33.91 -1.17 -5.66
N ASP A 316 -32.96 -2.10 -5.74
CA ASP A 316 -33.13 -3.48 -5.26
C ASP A 316 -33.20 -3.52 -3.73
N GLU A 317 -34.36 -3.91 -3.19
CA GLU A 317 -34.58 -4.05 -1.76
C GLU A 317 -33.63 -5.05 -1.10
N LYS A 318 -33.23 -6.12 -1.81
CA LYS A 318 -32.28 -7.10 -1.27
C LYS A 318 -30.90 -6.49 -1.10
N PHE A 319 -30.47 -5.70 -2.09
CA PHE A 319 -29.23 -4.93 -2.01
C PHE A 319 -29.25 -3.98 -0.82
N HIS A 320 -30.36 -3.24 -0.62
CA HIS A 320 -30.53 -2.32 0.50
C HIS A 320 -30.44 -3.03 1.85
N LEU A 321 -31.17 -4.13 2.02
CA LEU A 321 -31.18 -4.91 3.26
C LEU A 321 -29.81 -5.49 3.59
N LEU A 322 -29.10 -5.98 2.58
CA LEU A 322 -27.75 -6.52 2.77
C LEU A 322 -26.75 -5.41 3.14
N LEU A 323 -26.78 -4.29 2.41
CA LEU A 323 -25.89 -3.17 2.72
C LEU A 323 -26.20 -2.56 4.10
N ALA A 324 -27.48 -2.43 4.47
CA ALA A 324 -27.91 -2.03 5.80
C ALA A 324 -27.40 -2.99 6.89
N SER A 325 -27.45 -4.30 6.62
CA SER A 325 -26.89 -5.30 7.54
C SER A 325 -25.39 -5.16 7.70
N ILE A 326 -24.64 -4.81 6.64
CA ILE A 326 -23.19 -4.63 6.72
C ILE A 326 -22.86 -3.35 7.51
N ILE A 327 -23.40 -2.22 7.05
CA ILE A 327 -23.22 -0.88 7.65
C ILE A 327 -23.65 -0.87 9.11
N GLY A 328 -24.75 -1.56 9.44
CA GLY A 328 -25.31 -1.62 10.79
C GLY A 328 -24.50 -2.43 11.81
N ASN A 329 -23.71 -3.41 11.38
CA ASN A 329 -23.07 -4.35 12.30
C ASN A 329 -21.59 -4.06 12.58
N ARG A 330 -20.86 -3.49 11.62
CA ARG A 330 -19.40 -3.28 11.73
C ARG A 330 -18.94 -1.98 11.06
N PRO A 331 -17.90 -1.33 11.61
CA PRO A 331 -17.33 -0.15 10.97
C PRO A 331 -16.64 -0.51 9.64
N LEU A 332 -17.08 0.12 8.55
CA LEU A 332 -16.36 0.14 7.28
C LEU A 332 -15.11 1.02 7.37
N LEU A 333 -14.04 0.60 6.70
CA LEU A 333 -12.84 1.39 6.43
C LEU A 333 -12.70 1.59 4.92
N PHE A 334 -13.08 2.76 4.41
CA PHE A 334 -12.96 3.14 3.01
C PHE A 334 -11.49 3.49 2.67
N ILE A 335 -10.89 2.76 1.73
CA ILE A 335 -9.49 2.94 1.30
C ILE A 335 -9.41 2.96 -0.23
N GLY A 336 -8.74 3.98 -0.79
CA GLY A 336 -8.66 4.15 -2.24
C GLY A 336 -10.01 4.38 -2.93
N PHE A 337 -11.05 4.71 -2.15
CA PHE A 337 -12.40 4.97 -2.61
C PHE A 337 -12.67 6.47 -2.60
N SER A 338 -13.00 7.03 -3.78
CA SER A 338 -13.23 8.47 -3.95
C SER A 338 -14.50 8.99 -3.26
N PHE A 339 -15.42 8.09 -2.90
CA PHE A 339 -16.74 8.45 -2.39
C PHE A 339 -17.54 9.36 -3.35
N SER A 340 -17.25 9.29 -4.65
CA SER A 340 -17.88 10.12 -5.69
C SER A 340 -19.10 9.48 -6.35
N ASP A 341 -19.38 8.19 -6.11
CA ASP A 341 -20.60 7.52 -6.58
C ASP A 341 -21.82 8.16 -5.86
N GLU A 342 -22.63 8.91 -6.60
CA GLU A 342 -23.82 9.60 -6.08
C GLU A 342 -24.88 8.62 -5.59
N PHE A 343 -25.07 7.49 -6.27
CA PHE A 343 -26.03 6.47 -5.86
C PHE A 343 -25.61 5.83 -4.55
N PHE A 344 -24.31 5.54 -4.40
CA PHE A 344 -23.75 5.05 -3.14
C PHE A 344 -23.92 6.07 -2.01
N GLN A 345 -23.56 7.33 -2.25
CA GLN A 345 -23.70 8.41 -1.27
C GLN A 345 -25.15 8.53 -0.77
N ASP A 346 -26.11 8.54 -1.68
CA ASP A 346 -27.53 8.66 -1.35
C ASP A 346 -28.03 7.48 -0.52
N LEU A 347 -27.70 6.25 -0.92
CA LEU A 347 -28.09 5.06 -0.16
C LEU A 347 -27.42 5.04 1.22
N TYR A 348 -26.11 5.31 1.27
CA TYR A 348 -25.35 5.40 2.51
C TYR A 348 -25.99 6.41 3.48
N ARG A 349 -26.30 7.64 3.02
CA ARG A 349 -26.93 8.68 3.87
C ARG A 349 -28.29 8.25 4.39
N LYS A 350 -29.13 7.63 3.55
CA LYS A 350 -30.46 7.11 3.96
C LYS A 350 -30.33 6.04 5.04
N LEU A 351 -29.40 5.10 4.85
CA LEU A 351 -29.14 4.03 5.82
C LEU A 351 -28.58 4.61 7.12
N ASN A 352 -27.60 5.50 7.03
CA ASN A 352 -26.96 6.09 8.18
C ASN A 352 -27.91 7.00 9.01
N ALA A 353 -28.81 7.74 8.36
CA ALA A 353 -29.84 8.51 9.06
C ALA A 353 -30.74 7.63 9.96
N THR A 354 -30.92 6.36 9.58
CA THR A 354 -31.73 5.38 10.32
C THR A 354 -30.90 4.65 11.38
N LEU A 355 -29.73 4.13 10.98
CA LEU A 355 -28.89 3.26 11.81
C LEU A 355 -28.01 4.03 12.80
N LYS A 356 -27.69 5.29 12.48
CA LYS A 356 -26.80 6.18 13.26
C LYS A 356 -25.44 5.55 13.57
N THR A 357 -24.91 4.76 12.63
CA THR A 357 -23.60 4.14 12.71
C THR A 357 -22.51 5.07 12.23
N TYR A 358 -21.25 4.76 12.51
CA TYR A 358 -20.11 5.52 12.00
C TYR A 358 -19.14 4.61 11.30
N HIS A 359 -18.37 5.21 10.38
CA HIS A 359 -17.39 4.52 9.56
C HIS A 359 -16.11 5.36 9.44
N TYR A 360 -15.11 4.84 8.75
CA TYR A 360 -13.81 5.50 8.56
C TYR A 360 -13.49 5.65 7.09
N ILE A 361 -12.84 6.75 6.72
CA ILE A 361 -12.29 6.94 5.38
C ILE A 361 -10.84 7.43 5.46
N VAL A 362 -9.98 6.82 4.64
CA VAL A 362 -8.61 7.27 4.45
C VAL A 362 -8.59 8.33 3.36
N LEU A 363 -8.18 9.55 3.70
CA LEU A 363 -8.04 10.67 2.77
C LEU A 363 -6.59 11.10 2.63
N ILE A 364 -6.21 11.45 1.40
CA ILE A 364 -4.91 12.02 1.08
C ILE A 364 -5.00 13.53 1.21
N ASN A 365 -4.06 14.13 1.94
CA ASN A 365 -3.94 15.57 2.16
C ASN A 365 -5.29 16.25 2.45
N PRO A 366 -6.07 15.76 3.44
CA PRO A 366 -7.44 16.21 3.65
C PRO A 366 -7.52 17.70 4.00
N GLU A 367 -8.34 18.45 3.27
CA GLU A 367 -8.67 19.82 3.61
C GLU A 367 -9.92 19.88 4.53
N LEU A 368 -10.05 20.96 5.30
CA LEU A 368 -11.18 21.16 6.22
C LEU A 368 -12.55 21.07 5.53
N LYS A 369 -12.64 21.48 4.25
CA LYS A 369 -13.88 21.42 3.47
C LYS A 369 -14.31 19.98 3.21
N ASP A 370 -13.36 19.11 2.85
CA ASP A 370 -13.61 17.71 2.52
C ASP A 370 -13.97 16.95 3.80
N VAL A 371 -13.26 17.25 4.88
CA VAL A 371 -13.48 16.64 6.20
C VAL A 371 -14.87 16.94 6.73
N LYS A 372 -15.37 18.19 6.60
CA LYS A 372 -16.71 18.56 7.06
C LYS A 372 -17.80 17.73 6.38
N LYS A 373 -17.69 17.49 5.06
CA LYS A 373 -18.63 16.65 4.32
C LYS A 373 -18.72 15.25 4.92
N PHE A 374 -17.58 14.64 5.23
CA PHE A 374 -17.56 13.30 5.85
C PHE A 374 -18.07 13.29 7.29
N ILE A 375 -17.81 14.33 8.08
CA ILE A 375 -18.34 14.46 9.43
C ILE A 375 -19.88 14.52 9.42
N GLU A 376 -20.48 15.27 8.50
CA GLU A 376 -21.94 15.34 8.32
C GLU A 376 -22.54 13.95 7.99
N ASP A 377 -21.78 13.14 7.25
CA ASP A 377 -22.12 11.77 6.87
C ASP A 377 -21.75 10.73 7.98
N ASN A 378 -21.35 11.16 9.18
CA ASN A 378 -20.85 10.34 10.30
C ASN A 378 -19.65 9.44 9.94
N ILE A 379 -18.82 9.89 9.00
CA ILE A 379 -17.60 9.23 8.57
C ILE A 379 -16.41 9.95 9.21
N LYS A 380 -15.60 9.19 9.96
CA LYS A 380 -14.39 9.67 10.60
C LYS A 380 -13.24 9.67 9.59
N VAL A 381 -12.64 10.84 9.37
CA VAL A 381 -11.49 10.98 8.49
C VAL A 381 -10.21 10.50 9.17
N ILE A 382 -9.41 9.75 8.42
CA ILE A 382 -8.04 9.35 8.71
C ILE A 382 -7.17 9.97 7.62
N GLY A 383 -6.37 10.96 7.99
CA GLY A 383 -5.57 11.70 7.02
C GLY A 383 -4.20 11.07 6.80
N LEU A 384 -3.78 11.03 5.54
CA LEU A 384 -2.41 10.71 5.11
C LEU A 384 -1.80 11.92 4.40
N ASN A 385 -0.57 12.26 4.76
CA ASN A 385 0.25 13.26 4.09
C ASN A 385 1.02 12.61 2.96
N VAL A 386 0.70 12.90 1.70
CA VAL A 386 1.31 12.24 0.53
C VAL A 386 1.78 13.28 -0.47
N LYS A 387 2.93 13.04 -1.09
CA LYS A 387 3.44 13.92 -2.14
C LYS A 387 2.49 14.00 -3.34
N ILE A 388 2.50 15.18 -3.93
CA ILE A 388 1.86 15.46 -5.21
C ILE A 388 2.96 15.57 -6.26
N ASN A 389 2.79 14.91 -7.40
CA ASN A 389 3.74 14.95 -8.50
C ASN A 389 3.65 16.27 -9.29
N ASP A 390 4.57 16.48 -10.23
CA ASP A 390 4.66 17.71 -11.03
C ASP A 390 3.40 18.02 -11.87
N LYS A 391 2.52 17.02 -12.05
CA LYS A 391 1.23 17.16 -12.77
C LYS A 391 0.07 17.48 -11.83
N GLY A 392 0.33 17.75 -10.55
CA GLY A 392 -0.71 18.03 -9.56
C GLY A 392 -1.51 16.80 -9.13
N LYS A 393 -1.06 15.58 -9.44
CA LYS A 393 -1.72 14.32 -9.07
C LYS A 393 -0.97 13.64 -7.93
N THR A 394 -1.66 12.80 -7.16
CA THR A 394 -1.04 11.97 -6.11
C THR A 394 0.15 11.18 -6.65
N ASP A 395 1.28 11.22 -5.94
CA ASP A 395 2.38 10.28 -6.14
C ASP A 395 2.00 8.93 -5.53
N TYR A 396 1.68 7.95 -6.39
CA TYR A 396 1.26 6.63 -5.93
C TYR A 396 2.38 5.83 -5.25
N LYS A 397 3.65 6.09 -5.55
CA LYS A 397 4.76 5.43 -4.86
C LYS A 397 4.83 5.91 -3.40
N ASP A 398 4.66 7.21 -3.20
CA ASP A 398 4.61 7.82 -1.88
C ASP A 398 3.34 7.40 -1.11
N TYR A 399 2.18 7.33 -1.80
CA TYR A 399 0.93 6.83 -1.23
C TYR A 399 1.05 5.39 -0.70
N VAL A 400 1.75 4.51 -1.43
CA VAL A 400 1.94 3.12 -1.01
C VAL A 400 2.69 3.05 0.32
N ILE A 401 3.71 3.89 0.51
CA ILE A 401 4.46 3.96 1.77
C ILE A 401 3.58 4.56 2.88
N ALA A 402 2.80 5.59 2.57
CA ALA A 402 1.89 6.23 3.51
C ALA A 402 0.84 5.25 4.06
N LEU A 403 0.18 4.52 3.16
CA LEU A 403 -0.83 3.54 3.54
C LEU A 403 -0.21 2.37 4.31
N ARG A 404 0.96 1.87 3.89
CA ARG A 404 1.70 0.85 4.66
C ARG A 404 2.02 1.32 6.07
N SER A 405 2.39 2.59 6.24
CA SER A 405 2.68 3.20 7.54
C SER A 405 1.43 3.24 8.43
N LEU A 406 0.26 3.57 7.86
CA LEU A 406 -1.01 3.50 8.56
C LEU A 406 -1.36 2.07 8.98
N ILE A 407 -1.29 1.10 8.06
CA ILE A 407 -1.61 -0.28 8.39
C ILE A 407 -0.68 -0.82 9.48
N ASN A 408 0.62 -0.56 9.38
CA ASN A 408 1.58 -0.92 10.41
C ASN A 408 1.18 -0.31 11.76
N TYR A 409 0.89 0.99 11.81
CA TYR A 409 0.41 1.65 13.03
C TYR A 409 -0.80 0.95 13.65
N LEU A 410 -1.73 0.45 12.83
CA LEU A 410 -2.93 -0.25 13.32
C LEU A 410 -2.62 -1.62 13.90
N ILE A 411 -1.75 -2.41 13.26
CA ILE A 411 -1.45 -3.79 13.68
C ILE A 411 -0.44 -3.87 14.83
N ASP A 412 0.29 -2.78 15.09
CA ASP A 412 1.25 -2.75 16.18
C ASP A 412 0.57 -2.81 17.54
N ASP A 413 0.89 -3.85 18.29
CA ASP A 413 0.63 -3.87 19.73
C ASP A 413 1.58 -2.85 20.38
N ASN A 414 1.00 -1.77 20.94
CA ASN A 414 1.74 -0.87 21.82
C ASN A 414 1.87 -1.46 23.21
#